data_AF-A0A381IBP9-F1
#
_entry.id   AF-A0A381IBP9-F1
#
_cell.length_a   1.000
_cell.length_b   1.000
_cell.length_c   1.000
_cell.angle_alpha   90.00
_cell.angle_beta   90.00
_cell.angle_gamma   90.00
#
_symmetry.space_group_name_H-M   'P 1'
#
loop_
_entity.id
_entity.type
_entity.pdbx_description
1 polymer ?
#
loop_
_entity_poly.entity_id
_entity_poly.type
_entity_poly.pdbx_seq_one_letter_code
_entity_poly.pdbx_strand_id
1 'polypeptide(L)'
;MYKLSYVVRVSTKDLDELKRRCDEVKTFTTTYQSSSCVPLGICLGLHGEFIPVSKRYINDYIQYVTSDFLAGLGFRATQTLGEHEGIYVGYNLDTGKNVYLKPVLASQGIKGSITNALASAFIGSLGGGKSFSNNMLVYYAVLFGGQAVIVDPKAERGKWKETLPEIAHEINIVNLTSDDENKGLLDPYVILSRKKDSESLAIDILTFLTGISSRDSDKFLQKNDNWKIIME
;
A
#
# COMPACT_ATOMS: atom_id res chain seq x y z
N MET A 1 -18.81 -10.07 -9.68
CA MET A 1 -17.85 -10.89 -8.91
C MET A 1 -18.15 -12.35 -9.21
N TYR A 2 -17.17 -13.10 -9.69
CA TYR A 2 -17.31 -14.50 -10.14
C TYR A 2 -16.83 -15.46 -9.06
N LYS A 3 -17.40 -16.68 -9.01
CA LYS A 3 -17.01 -17.75 -8.09
C LYS A 3 -16.09 -18.74 -8.80
N LEU A 4 -14.81 -18.70 -8.46
CA LEU A 4 -13.79 -19.57 -9.04
C LEU A 4 -13.37 -20.67 -8.06
N SER A 5 -13.07 -21.85 -8.58
CA SER A 5 -12.42 -22.94 -7.87
C SER A 5 -11.50 -23.66 -8.85
N TYR A 6 -10.30 -24.00 -8.41
CA TYR A 6 -9.31 -24.68 -9.24
C TYR A 6 -9.21 -26.14 -8.84
N VAL A 7 -9.46 -27.03 -9.80
CA VAL A 7 -9.23 -28.46 -9.64
C VAL A 7 -8.16 -28.87 -10.64
N VAL A 8 -7.04 -29.39 -10.14
CA VAL A 8 -5.93 -29.86 -10.97
C VAL A 8 -5.94 -31.38 -10.99
N ARG A 9 -6.06 -31.97 -12.19
CA ARG A 9 -5.99 -33.42 -12.38
C ARG A 9 -4.59 -33.80 -12.84
N VAL A 10 -3.93 -34.66 -12.06
CA VAL A 10 -2.69 -35.32 -12.45
C VAL A 10 -3.01 -36.76 -12.84
N SER A 11 -2.53 -37.21 -14.00
CA SER A 11 -2.74 -38.58 -14.48
C SER A 11 -1.47 -39.16 -15.09
N THR A 12 -1.20 -40.42 -14.76
CA THR A 12 -0.12 -41.24 -15.35
C THR A 12 -0.53 -42.71 -15.28
N LYS A 13 0.24 -43.59 -15.93
CA LYS A 13 0.03 -45.05 -15.94
C LYS A 13 0.67 -45.77 -14.75
N ASP A 14 1.66 -45.13 -14.11
CA ASP A 14 2.46 -45.71 -13.02
C ASP A 14 2.23 -44.97 -11.70
N LEU A 15 2.18 -45.71 -10.59
CA LEU A 15 1.83 -45.14 -9.28
C LEU A 15 2.97 -44.28 -8.71
N ASP A 16 4.22 -44.65 -8.92
CA ASP A 16 5.35 -43.90 -8.36
C ASP A 16 5.58 -42.62 -9.16
N GLU A 17 5.40 -42.66 -10.48
CA GLU A 17 5.34 -41.46 -11.32
C GLU A 17 4.17 -40.54 -10.93
N LEU A 18 3.03 -41.08 -10.47
CA LEU A 18 1.89 -40.27 -10.04
C LEU A 18 2.23 -39.45 -8.81
N LYS A 19 2.87 -40.08 -7.81
CA LYS A 19 3.32 -39.41 -6.59
C LYS A 19 4.32 -38.31 -6.94
N ARG A 20 5.31 -38.62 -7.79
CA ARG A 20 6.32 -37.66 -8.24
C ARG A 20 5.69 -36.42 -8.87
N ARG A 21 4.78 -36.58 -9.83
CA ARG A 21 4.07 -35.46 -10.48
C ARG A 21 3.15 -34.69 -9.53
N CYS A 22 2.47 -35.37 -8.63
CA CYS A 22 1.67 -34.71 -7.60
C CYS A 22 2.53 -33.82 -6.70
N ASP A 23 3.73 -34.27 -6.34
CA ASP A 23 4.65 -33.48 -5.51
C ASP A 23 5.31 -32.33 -6.29
N GLU A 24 5.57 -32.49 -7.60
CA GLU A 24 5.95 -31.38 -8.47
C GLU A 24 4.87 -30.30 -8.52
N VAL A 25 3.60 -30.69 -8.70
CA VAL A 25 2.47 -29.75 -8.72
C VAL A 25 2.32 -29.05 -7.36
N LYS A 26 2.43 -29.78 -6.24
CA LYS A 26 2.41 -29.16 -4.90
C LYS A 26 3.54 -28.17 -4.73
N THR A 27 4.77 -28.56 -5.09
CA THR A 27 5.96 -27.70 -5.00
C THR A 27 5.75 -26.42 -5.79
N PHE A 28 5.30 -26.54 -7.04
CA PHE A 28 4.98 -25.40 -7.90
C PHE A 28 3.94 -24.47 -7.25
N THR A 29 2.84 -25.01 -6.73
CA THR A 29 1.81 -24.17 -6.08
C THR A 29 2.28 -23.52 -4.77
N THR A 30 3.16 -24.20 -4.03
CA THR A 30 3.71 -23.68 -2.77
C THR A 30 4.63 -22.48 -3.01
N THR A 31 5.35 -22.46 -4.14
CA THR A 31 6.15 -21.30 -4.58
C THR A 31 5.31 -20.02 -4.70
N TYR A 32 4.03 -20.14 -5.06
CA TYR A 32 3.09 -19.01 -5.17
C TYR A 32 2.22 -18.82 -3.91
N GLN A 33 2.70 -19.29 -2.74
CA GLN A 33 1.99 -19.18 -1.46
C GLN A 33 0.56 -19.77 -1.45
N SER A 34 0.27 -20.67 -2.40
CA SER A 34 -1.02 -21.36 -2.47
C SER A 34 -0.88 -22.75 -1.87
N SER A 35 -1.75 -23.10 -0.92
CA SER A 35 -1.78 -24.44 -0.33
C SER A 35 -2.59 -25.40 -1.20
N SER A 36 -1.94 -26.43 -1.73
CA SER A 36 -2.59 -27.52 -2.47
C SER A 36 -2.74 -28.74 -1.58
N CYS A 37 -3.98 -29.19 -1.35
CA CYS A 37 -4.26 -30.45 -0.66
C CYS A 37 -4.62 -31.54 -1.67
N VAL A 38 -4.12 -32.77 -1.46
CA VAL A 38 -4.65 -33.95 -2.16
C VAL A 38 -5.82 -34.46 -1.35
N PRO A 39 -7.05 -34.33 -1.86
CA PRO A 39 -8.21 -34.57 -1.05
C PRO A 39 -8.57 -36.06 -1.05
N LEU A 40 -8.55 -36.70 0.12
CA LEU A 40 -8.83 -38.13 0.28
C LEU A 40 -10.34 -38.41 0.20
N GLY A 41 -10.74 -39.45 -0.53
CA GLY A 41 -12.13 -39.92 -0.59
C GLY A 41 -13.09 -39.12 -1.47
N ILE A 42 -12.71 -37.92 -1.92
CA ILE A 42 -13.55 -37.03 -2.75
C ILE A 42 -13.05 -36.89 -4.19
N CYS A 43 -11.99 -37.61 -4.57
CA CYS A 43 -11.41 -37.60 -5.92
C CYS A 43 -12.43 -37.91 -7.03
N LEU A 44 -13.37 -38.83 -6.79
CA LEU A 44 -14.43 -39.15 -7.76
C LEU A 44 -15.42 -38.00 -7.96
N GLY A 45 -15.81 -37.30 -6.88
CA GLY A 45 -16.67 -36.12 -6.96
C GLY A 45 -15.99 -34.97 -7.71
N LEU A 46 -14.72 -34.71 -7.37
CA LEU A 46 -13.89 -33.72 -8.08
C LEU A 46 -13.65 -34.08 -9.54
N HIS A 47 -13.50 -35.37 -9.87
CA HIS A 47 -13.42 -35.80 -11.26
C HIS A 47 -14.71 -35.46 -12.02
N GLY A 48 -15.86 -35.63 -11.37
CA GLY A 48 -17.17 -35.23 -11.91
C GLY A 48 -17.26 -33.74 -12.22
N GLU A 49 -16.55 -32.86 -11.51
CA GLU A 49 -16.56 -31.40 -11.79
C GLU A 49 -15.85 -31.03 -13.10
N PHE A 50 -14.98 -31.90 -13.64
CA PHE A 50 -14.33 -31.65 -14.93
C PHE A 50 -15.26 -31.85 -16.13
N ILE A 51 -16.40 -32.51 -15.94
CA ILE A 51 -17.36 -32.74 -17.01
C ILE A 51 -18.10 -31.41 -17.25
N PRO A 52 -18.09 -30.87 -18.48
CA PRO A 52 -18.86 -29.67 -18.81
C PRO A 52 -20.34 -29.86 -18.39
N VAL A 53 -20.95 -28.85 -17.78
CA VAL A 53 -22.34 -28.87 -17.26
C VAL A 53 -22.53 -29.65 -15.94
N SER A 54 -21.49 -30.27 -15.39
CA SER A 54 -21.56 -30.90 -14.06
C SER A 54 -21.80 -29.88 -12.95
N LYS A 55 -22.45 -30.33 -11.88
CA LYS A 55 -22.63 -29.52 -10.67
C LYS A 55 -21.32 -29.48 -9.88
N ARG A 56 -21.07 -28.37 -9.21
CA ARG A 56 -20.01 -28.28 -8.19
C ARG A 56 -20.41 -29.14 -6.98
N TYR A 57 -19.53 -30.04 -6.57
CA TYR A 57 -19.71 -30.92 -5.42
C TYR A 57 -19.05 -30.38 -4.16
N ILE A 58 -17.99 -29.56 -4.29
CA ILE A 58 -17.26 -28.98 -3.15
C ILE A 58 -17.34 -27.46 -3.16
N ASN A 59 -17.78 -26.86 -2.05
CA ASN A 59 -17.93 -25.41 -1.90
C ASN A 59 -16.92 -24.77 -0.94
N ASP A 60 -16.02 -25.56 -0.35
CA ASP A 60 -15.08 -25.08 0.68
C ASP A 60 -13.96 -24.20 0.11
N TYR A 61 -13.68 -24.30 -1.20
CA TYR A 61 -12.59 -23.59 -1.88
C TYR A 61 -13.10 -22.61 -2.93
N ILE A 62 -14.11 -21.80 -2.58
CA ILE A 62 -14.63 -20.75 -3.47
C ILE A 62 -13.81 -19.47 -3.30
N GLN A 63 -13.15 -19.07 -4.38
CA GLN A 63 -12.50 -17.77 -4.49
C GLN A 63 -13.40 -16.81 -5.25
N TYR A 64 -13.60 -15.63 -4.68
CA TYR A 64 -14.34 -14.56 -5.34
C TYR A 64 -13.37 -13.70 -6.15
N VAL A 65 -13.58 -13.64 -7.46
CA VAL A 65 -12.67 -12.96 -8.38
C VAL A 65 -13.40 -11.90 -9.21
N THR A 66 -12.64 -10.90 -9.67
CA THR A 66 -13.13 -9.86 -10.59
C THR A 66 -13.21 -10.40 -12.03
N SER A 67 -13.94 -9.70 -12.90
CA SER A 67 -13.95 -9.99 -14.34
C SER A 67 -12.55 -9.95 -14.94
N ASP A 68 -11.74 -9.00 -14.48
CA ASP A 68 -10.43 -8.72 -15.03
C ASP A 68 -9.44 -9.83 -14.67
N PHE A 69 -9.54 -10.36 -13.44
CA PHE A 69 -8.80 -11.55 -13.04
C PHE A 69 -9.17 -12.75 -13.91
N LEU A 70 -10.47 -12.99 -14.14
CA LEU A 70 -10.93 -14.11 -14.97
C LEU A 70 -10.48 -13.98 -16.43
N ALA A 71 -10.51 -12.76 -16.98
CA ALA A 71 -9.97 -12.46 -18.32
C ALA A 71 -8.44 -12.64 -18.37
N GLY A 72 -7.75 -12.36 -17.26
CA GLY A 72 -6.31 -12.58 -17.08
C GLY A 72 -5.87 -14.05 -17.13
N LEU A 73 -6.80 -15.00 -16.95
CA LEU A 73 -6.52 -16.44 -17.07
C LEU A 73 -6.58 -16.96 -18.52
N GLY A 74 -7.02 -16.13 -19.46
CA GLY A 74 -7.13 -16.51 -20.87
C GLY A 74 -5.78 -16.89 -21.47
N PHE A 75 -5.79 -17.85 -22.40
CA PHE A 75 -4.60 -18.14 -23.21
C PHE A 75 -4.18 -16.86 -23.95
N ARG A 76 -2.92 -16.43 -23.77
CA ARG A 76 -2.39 -15.16 -24.29
C ARG A 76 -2.99 -13.90 -23.65
N ALA A 77 -3.66 -14.02 -22.50
CA ALA A 77 -4.03 -12.87 -21.69
C ALA A 77 -2.76 -12.08 -21.34
N THR A 78 -2.81 -10.78 -21.58
CA THR A 78 -1.67 -9.90 -21.39
C THR A 78 -1.30 -9.83 -19.91
N GLN A 79 -0.10 -10.28 -19.56
CA GLN A 79 0.52 -10.00 -18.26
C GLN A 79 1.03 -8.55 -18.18
N THR A 80 0.24 -7.59 -18.66
CA THR A 80 0.59 -6.18 -18.54
C THR A 80 0.32 -5.77 -17.10
N LEU A 81 1.39 -5.45 -16.38
CA LEU A 81 1.34 -4.96 -15.01
C LEU A 81 1.59 -3.45 -15.02
N GLY A 82 0.75 -2.71 -14.30
CA GLY A 82 0.84 -1.25 -14.22
C GLY A 82 0.18 -0.52 -15.39
N GLU A 83 0.39 0.78 -15.42
CA GLU A 83 -0.14 1.70 -16.42
C GLU A 83 0.72 1.72 -17.69
N HIS A 84 0.18 2.25 -18.79
CA HIS A 84 0.92 2.43 -20.05
C HIS A 84 1.93 3.59 -20.01
N GLU A 85 1.71 4.57 -19.12
CA GLU A 85 2.53 5.77 -18.95
C GLU A 85 2.49 6.24 -17.49
N GLY A 86 3.48 7.04 -17.09
CA GLY A 86 3.55 7.65 -15.76
C GLY A 86 4.92 7.48 -15.10
N ILE A 87 4.92 7.39 -13.78
CA ILE A 87 6.13 7.18 -12.98
C ILE A 87 6.63 5.76 -13.25
N TYR A 88 7.84 5.65 -13.79
CA TYR A 88 8.48 4.35 -13.99
C TYR A 88 8.80 3.70 -12.64
N VAL A 89 8.37 2.47 -12.44
CA VAL A 89 8.62 1.71 -11.19
C VAL A 89 9.65 0.60 -11.42
N GLY A 90 9.64 -0.01 -12.60
CA GLY A 90 10.51 -1.12 -12.95
C GLY A 90 10.03 -1.83 -14.19
N TYR A 91 10.43 -3.08 -14.36
CA TYR A 91 10.01 -3.93 -15.47
C TYR A 91 9.75 -5.34 -14.98
N ASN A 92 8.87 -6.04 -15.69
CA ASN A 92 8.58 -7.44 -15.44
C ASN A 92 9.71 -8.31 -16.03
N LEU A 93 10.30 -9.19 -15.22
CA LEU A 93 11.39 -10.07 -15.63
C LEU A 93 10.98 -11.09 -16.70
N ASP A 94 9.73 -11.57 -16.65
CA ASP A 94 9.24 -12.63 -17.54
C ASP A 94 8.88 -12.09 -18.94
N THR A 95 8.38 -10.85 -18.99
CA THR A 95 7.90 -10.26 -20.25
C THR A 95 8.80 -9.16 -20.80
N GLY A 96 9.76 -8.67 -20.00
CA GLY A 96 10.60 -7.52 -20.34
C GLY A 96 9.84 -6.19 -20.45
N LYS A 97 8.56 -6.16 -20.09
CA LYS A 97 7.72 -4.97 -20.22
C LYS A 97 7.91 -4.03 -19.03
N ASN A 98 8.00 -2.74 -19.33
CA ASN A 98 8.06 -1.69 -18.32
C ASN A 98 6.73 -1.58 -17.55
N VAL A 99 6.84 -1.25 -16.27
CA VAL A 99 5.75 -1.04 -15.34
C VAL A 99 5.75 0.43 -14.93
N TYR A 100 4.65 1.11 -15.23
CA TYR A 100 4.44 2.50 -14.86
C TYR A 100 3.32 2.62 -13.83
N LEU A 101 3.35 3.70 -13.06
CA LEU A 101 2.37 4.03 -12.05
C LEU A 101 1.91 5.48 -12.23
N LYS A 102 0.60 5.71 -12.25
CA LYS A 102 0.01 7.04 -12.42
C LYS A 102 -0.86 7.39 -11.20
N PRO A 103 -0.27 7.92 -10.11
CA PRO A 103 -0.99 8.18 -8.86
C PRO A 103 -2.23 9.05 -9.06
N VAL A 104 -2.14 10.01 -9.98
CA VAL A 104 -3.22 10.95 -10.30
C VAL A 104 -4.49 10.26 -10.81
N LEU A 105 -4.37 9.17 -11.58
CA LEU A 105 -5.58 8.45 -12.03
C LEU A 105 -6.28 7.72 -10.88
N ALA A 106 -5.50 7.17 -9.94
CA ALA A 106 -6.05 6.52 -8.75
C ALA A 106 -6.76 7.50 -7.81
N SER A 107 -6.36 8.78 -7.80
CA SER A 107 -6.94 9.82 -6.95
C SER A 107 -8.23 10.43 -7.50
N GLN A 108 -8.44 10.33 -8.82
CA GLN A 108 -9.57 10.94 -9.52
C GLN A 108 -10.86 10.11 -9.47
N GLY A 109 -10.80 8.89 -8.90
CA GLY A 109 -11.99 8.03 -8.76
C GLY A 109 -12.64 7.68 -10.11
N ILE A 110 -11.82 7.53 -11.16
CA ILE A 110 -12.29 7.31 -12.53
C ILE A 110 -13.13 6.05 -12.60
N LYS A 111 -14.31 6.13 -13.23
CA LYS A 111 -15.24 5.01 -13.35
C LYS A 111 -14.57 3.84 -14.08
N GLY A 112 -14.28 2.76 -13.35
CA GLY A 112 -13.56 1.58 -13.87
C GLY A 112 -12.18 1.34 -13.23
N SER A 113 -11.70 2.23 -12.35
CA SER A 113 -10.52 1.98 -11.53
C SER A 113 -10.77 0.88 -10.50
N ILE A 114 -9.81 -0.03 -10.35
CA ILE A 114 -9.85 -1.09 -9.33
C ILE A 114 -9.60 -0.50 -7.92
N THR A 115 -8.81 0.57 -7.85
CA THR A 115 -8.39 1.21 -6.60
C THR A 115 -8.65 2.71 -6.64
N ASN A 116 -9.36 3.20 -5.62
CA ASN A 116 -9.61 4.63 -5.36
C ASN A 116 -8.85 5.15 -4.13
N ALA A 117 -8.13 4.28 -3.43
CA ALA A 117 -7.34 4.64 -2.25
C ALA A 117 -5.87 4.82 -2.66
N LEU A 118 -5.38 6.06 -2.57
CA LEU A 118 -3.98 6.45 -2.78
C LEU A 118 -3.06 6.02 -1.62
N ALA A 119 -3.28 4.83 -1.04
CA ALA A 119 -2.43 4.31 0.02
C ALA A 119 -1.40 3.35 -0.58
N SER A 120 -0.12 3.64 -0.38
CA SER A 120 0.98 2.76 -0.75
C SER A 120 1.78 2.39 0.49
N ALA A 121 2.16 1.12 0.60
CA ALA A 121 2.97 0.60 1.71
C ALA A 121 4.22 -0.08 1.15
N PHE A 122 5.40 0.38 1.59
CA PHE A 122 6.68 -0.21 1.24
C PHE A 122 7.17 -1.09 2.41
N ILE A 123 7.08 -2.41 2.26
CA ILE A 123 7.38 -3.39 3.30
C ILE A 123 8.55 -4.29 2.84
N GLY A 124 9.44 -4.66 3.76
CA GLY A 124 10.65 -5.43 3.43
C GLY A 124 11.75 -5.31 4.49
N SER A 125 12.83 -6.08 4.34
CA SER A 125 13.98 -6.12 5.25
C SER A 125 14.86 -4.87 5.17
N LEU A 126 15.75 -4.68 6.16
CA LEU A 126 16.76 -3.62 6.12
C LEU A 126 17.66 -3.82 4.88
N GLY A 127 17.94 -2.74 4.14
CA GLY A 127 18.69 -2.80 2.88
C GLY A 127 17.87 -3.19 1.65
N GLY A 128 16.61 -3.60 1.79
CA GLY A 128 15.74 -3.99 0.66
C GLY A 128 15.23 -2.86 -0.23
N GLY A 129 15.87 -1.68 -0.22
CA GLY A 129 15.51 -0.57 -1.12
C GLY A 129 14.20 0.19 -0.80
N LYS A 130 13.62 -0.01 0.39
CA LYS A 130 12.34 0.64 0.78
C LYS A 130 12.41 2.18 0.75
N SER A 131 13.38 2.76 1.46
CA SER A 131 13.56 4.23 1.51
C SER A 131 13.81 4.79 0.11
N PHE A 132 14.63 4.11 -0.69
CA PHE A 132 14.93 4.51 -2.06
C PHE A 132 13.67 4.51 -2.95
N SER A 133 12.89 3.44 -2.91
CA SER A 133 11.67 3.32 -3.72
C SER A 133 10.65 4.40 -3.37
N ASN A 134 10.46 4.68 -2.08
CA ASN A 134 9.59 5.76 -1.63
C ASN A 134 10.11 7.13 -2.08
N ASN A 135 11.41 7.38 -1.96
CA ASN A 135 12.02 8.64 -2.37
C ASN A 135 11.87 8.88 -3.87
N MET A 136 12.07 7.85 -4.68
CA MET A 136 11.91 7.92 -6.13
C MET A 136 10.47 8.24 -6.50
N LEU A 137 9.50 7.57 -5.87
CA LEU A 137 8.07 7.85 -6.10
C LEU A 137 7.71 9.30 -5.74
N VAL A 138 8.16 9.78 -4.58
CA VAL A 138 7.89 11.15 -4.11
C VAL A 138 8.56 12.18 -5.03
N TYR A 139 9.82 11.96 -5.41
CA TYR A 139 10.56 12.84 -6.31
C TYR A 139 9.83 13.01 -7.64
N TYR A 140 9.44 11.91 -8.30
CA TYR A 140 8.69 12.00 -9.55
C TYR A 140 7.30 12.59 -9.36
N ALA A 141 6.61 12.30 -8.25
CA ALA A 141 5.32 12.91 -7.96
C ALA A 141 5.41 14.44 -7.85
N VAL A 142 6.46 14.95 -7.21
CA VAL A 142 6.73 16.40 -7.10
C VAL A 142 7.10 17.00 -8.45
N LEU A 143 7.95 16.33 -9.23
CA LEU A 143 8.31 16.80 -10.58
C LEU A 143 7.10 16.88 -11.53
N PHE A 144 6.09 16.03 -11.34
CA PHE A 144 4.84 16.08 -12.09
C PHE A 144 3.81 17.07 -11.52
N GLY A 145 4.23 17.96 -10.61
CA GLY A 145 3.41 19.04 -10.04
C GLY A 145 2.64 18.66 -8.77
N GLY A 146 2.94 17.51 -8.17
CA GLY A 146 2.39 17.14 -6.87
C GLY A 146 3.04 17.88 -5.70
N GLN A 147 2.33 18.01 -4.58
CA GLN A 147 2.90 18.47 -3.32
C GLN A 147 3.12 17.28 -2.39
N ALA A 148 4.28 17.23 -1.73
CA ALA A 148 4.63 16.16 -0.83
C ALA A 148 4.97 16.69 0.57
N VAL A 149 4.39 16.05 1.59
CA VAL A 149 4.75 16.26 3.00
C VAL A 149 5.36 14.96 3.49
N ILE A 150 6.59 15.03 4.02
CA ILE A 150 7.33 13.85 4.47
C ILE A 150 7.64 14.00 5.95
N VAL A 151 7.24 13.00 6.73
CA VAL A 151 7.67 12.86 8.13
C VAL A 151 8.82 11.86 8.15
N ASP A 152 10.03 12.33 8.46
CA ASP A 152 11.24 11.51 8.43
C ASP A 152 11.89 11.39 9.82
N PRO A 153 11.48 10.39 10.63
CA PRO A 153 12.05 10.18 11.96
C PRO A 153 13.51 9.71 11.92
N LYS A 154 14.01 9.28 10.75
CA LYS A 154 15.38 8.79 10.57
C LYS A 154 16.35 9.87 10.10
N ALA A 155 15.85 11.06 9.80
CA ALA A 155 16.62 12.19 9.28
C ALA A 155 17.47 11.85 8.03
N GLU A 156 17.02 10.90 7.20
CA GLU A 156 17.72 10.51 5.96
C GLU A 156 17.64 11.61 4.88
N ARG A 157 16.67 12.52 5.01
CA ARG A 157 16.30 13.51 3.98
C ARG A 157 16.68 14.95 4.31
N GLY A 158 17.35 15.16 5.45
CA GLY A 158 17.71 16.51 5.93
C GLY A 158 18.64 17.30 4.99
N LYS A 159 19.36 16.62 4.09
CA LYS A 159 20.29 17.24 3.13
C LYS A 159 19.72 17.38 1.71
N TRP A 160 18.43 17.15 1.51
CA TRP A 160 17.84 17.16 0.16
C TRP A 160 17.99 18.50 -0.57
N LYS A 161 18.01 19.63 0.14
CA LYS A 161 18.32 20.93 -0.47
C LYS A 161 19.70 21.00 -1.12
N GLU A 162 20.68 20.31 -0.54
CA GLU A 162 22.05 20.26 -1.05
C GLU A 162 22.20 19.22 -2.17
N THR A 163 21.53 18.09 -2.03
CA THR A 163 21.67 16.95 -2.94
C THR A 163 20.76 17.02 -4.17
N LEU A 164 19.70 17.82 -4.13
CA LEU A 164 18.74 18.03 -5.23
C LEU A 164 18.68 19.52 -5.60
N PRO A 165 19.79 20.10 -6.10
CA PRO A 165 19.89 21.54 -6.36
C PRO A 165 18.83 22.05 -7.34
N GLU A 166 18.37 21.21 -8.27
CA GLU A 166 17.36 21.56 -9.28
C GLU A 166 15.99 21.91 -8.71
N ILE A 167 15.62 21.32 -7.56
CA ILE A 167 14.35 21.56 -6.87
C ILE A 167 14.55 22.15 -5.47
N ALA A 168 15.77 22.56 -5.12
CA ALA A 168 16.10 23.04 -3.77
C ALA A 168 15.24 24.23 -3.32
N HIS A 169 14.82 25.07 -4.26
CA HIS A 169 13.94 26.23 -4.01
C HIS A 169 12.50 25.83 -3.65
N GLU A 170 12.06 24.64 -4.06
CA GLU A 170 10.73 24.08 -3.74
C GLU A 170 10.75 23.23 -2.46
N ILE A 171 11.93 22.87 -1.96
CA ILE A 171 12.06 22.03 -0.77
C ILE A 171 12.03 22.94 0.48
N ASN A 172 11.17 22.63 1.43
CA ASN A 172 11.24 23.17 2.78
C ASN A 172 11.56 22.07 3.80
N ILE A 173 12.54 22.31 4.67
CA ILE A 173 12.97 21.35 5.69
C ILE A 173 12.77 22.01 7.05
N VAL A 174 11.96 21.37 7.89
CA VAL A 174 11.68 21.80 9.26
C VAL A 174 12.20 20.72 10.20
N ASN A 175 13.16 21.07 11.04
CA ASN A 175 13.75 20.15 12.01
C ASN A 175 13.02 20.26 13.34
N LEU A 176 12.36 19.18 13.76
CA LEU A 176 11.66 19.08 15.03
C LEU A 176 12.55 18.40 16.07
N THR A 177 13.62 19.08 16.49
CA THR A 177 14.53 18.61 17.55
C THR A 177 14.34 19.44 18.83
N SER A 178 14.99 19.01 19.92
CA SER A 178 14.98 19.71 21.21
C SER A 178 15.91 20.93 21.28
N ASP A 179 16.56 21.29 20.17
CA ASP A 179 17.52 22.39 20.15
C ASP A 179 16.82 23.73 20.34
N ASP A 180 17.47 24.67 21.04
CA ASP A 180 16.88 25.96 21.39
C ASP A 180 16.45 26.78 20.17
N GLU A 181 17.15 26.64 19.04
CA GLU A 181 16.84 27.32 17.77
C GLU A 181 15.53 26.82 17.14
N ASN A 182 15.08 25.61 17.49
CA ASN A 182 13.87 25.00 16.94
C ASN A 182 12.62 25.27 17.80
N LYS A 183 12.77 25.95 18.94
CA LYS A 183 11.66 26.32 19.81
C LYS A 183 10.69 27.26 19.09
N GLY A 184 9.41 26.91 19.10
CA GLY A 184 8.35 27.73 18.52
C GLY A 184 8.21 27.62 16.99
N LEU A 185 8.96 26.74 16.30
CA LEU A 185 8.78 26.50 14.86
C LEU A 185 7.35 26.05 14.50
N LEU A 186 6.69 25.34 15.42
CA LEU A 186 5.31 24.89 15.27
C LEU A 186 4.29 25.74 16.06
N ASP A 187 4.66 26.95 16.47
CA ASP A 187 3.72 27.86 17.14
C ASP A 187 2.67 28.37 16.12
N PRO A 188 1.36 28.18 16.37
CA PRO A 188 0.29 28.70 15.52
C PRO A 188 0.38 30.19 15.21
N TYR A 189 0.90 31.00 16.14
CA TYR A 189 1.08 32.44 15.97
C TYR A 189 2.31 32.80 15.12
N VAL A 190 3.24 31.86 14.95
CA VAL A 190 4.41 32.00 14.07
C VAL A 190 4.08 31.50 12.66
N ILE A 191 3.32 30.42 12.52
CA ILE A 191 3.02 29.79 11.23
C ILE A 191 1.91 30.52 10.46
N LEU A 192 0.84 30.94 11.14
CA LEU A 192 -0.36 31.46 10.49
C LEU A 192 -0.36 32.98 10.42
N SER A 193 -0.71 33.53 9.26
CA SER A 193 -0.71 34.98 9.03
C SER A 193 -1.90 35.70 9.69
N ARG A 194 -3.03 35.01 9.85
CA ARG A 194 -4.25 35.57 10.44
C ARG A 194 -4.35 35.20 11.91
N LYS A 195 -4.37 36.21 12.79
CA LYS A 195 -4.50 36.02 14.24
C LYS A 195 -5.64 35.09 14.66
N LYS A 196 -6.80 35.22 14.00
CA LYS A 196 -7.98 34.39 14.30
C LYS A 196 -7.76 32.91 13.97
N ASP A 197 -6.98 32.60 12.93
CA ASP A 197 -6.65 31.21 12.59
C ASP A 197 -5.62 30.66 13.58
N SER A 198 -4.65 31.49 13.99
CA SER A 198 -3.69 31.15 15.05
C SER A 198 -4.39 30.83 16.36
N GLU A 199 -5.36 31.67 16.76
CA GLU A 199 -6.20 31.44 17.95
C GLU A 199 -6.96 30.12 17.85
N SER A 200 -7.61 29.86 16.71
CA SER A 200 -8.37 28.62 16.51
C SER A 200 -7.48 27.38 16.60
N LEU A 201 -6.34 27.38 15.90
CA LEU A 201 -5.40 26.26 15.91
C LEU A 201 -4.79 26.04 17.30
N ALA A 202 -4.48 27.12 18.04
CA ALA A 202 -3.99 27.02 19.40
C ALA A 202 -5.04 26.40 20.34
N ILE A 203 -6.31 26.80 20.22
CA ILE A 203 -7.42 26.19 20.97
C ILE A 203 -7.57 24.72 20.61
N ASP A 204 -7.50 24.36 19.33
CA ASP A 204 -7.62 22.96 18.89
C ASP A 204 -6.50 22.08 19.45
N ILE A 205 -5.25 22.57 19.43
CA ILE A 205 -4.09 21.90 20.04
C ILE A 205 -4.30 21.74 21.56
N LEU A 206 -4.72 22.81 22.24
CA LEU A 206 -4.98 22.76 23.69
C LEU A 206 -6.13 21.82 24.01
N THR A 207 -7.21 21.82 23.25
CA THR A 207 -8.33 20.87 23.39
C THR A 207 -7.85 19.44 23.21
N PHE A 208 -7.00 19.17 22.23
CA PHE A 208 -6.43 17.83 22.03
C PHE A 208 -5.54 17.39 23.20
N LEU A 209 -4.65 18.27 23.67
CA LEU A 209 -3.72 17.95 24.76
C LEU A 209 -4.38 17.83 26.13
N THR A 210 -5.40 18.66 26.39
CA THR A 210 -6.05 18.76 27.71
C THR A 210 -7.36 17.98 27.81
N GLY A 211 -7.97 17.61 26.67
CA GLY A 211 -9.32 17.06 26.59
C GLY A 211 -10.42 18.09 26.91
N ILE A 212 -10.09 19.36 27.13
CA ILE A 212 -11.07 20.42 27.42
C ILE A 212 -11.71 20.89 26.13
N SER A 213 -13.04 20.86 26.05
CA SER A 213 -13.78 21.37 24.90
C SER A 213 -13.46 22.83 24.61
N SER A 214 -13.36 23.20 23.34
CA SER A 214 -13.16 24.58 22.89
C SER A 214 -14.23 25.57 23.38
N ARG A 215 -15.41 25.08 23.80
CA ARG A 215 -16.49 25.90 24.39
C ARG A 215 -16.24 26.28 25.85
N ASP A 216 -15.37 25.56 26.54
CA ASP A 216 -14.98 25.80 27.93
C ASP A 216 -13.58 26.46 27.99
N SER A 217 -13.31 27.39 27.07
CA SER A 217 -11.98 28.01 26.92
C SER A 217 -11.44 28.64 28.20
N ASP A 218 -12.33 29.13 29.07
CA ASP A 218 -11.97 29.72 30.36
C ASP A 218 -11.29 28.71 31.32
N LYS A 219 -11.49 27.40 31.09
CA LYS A 219 -10.88 26.34 31.89
C LYS A 219 -9.42 26.05 31.49
N PHE A 220 -8.95 26.49 30.33
CA PHE A 220 -7.53 26.34 29.95
C PHE A 220 -6.58 27.08 30.89
N LEU A 221 -7.04 28.17 31.52
CA LEU A 221 -6.26 29.02 32.43
C LEU A 221 -6.32 28.54 33.89
N GLN A 222 -7.16 27.55 34.20
CA GLN A 222 -7.21 26.96 35.53
C GLN A 222 -6.05 25.99 35.69
N LYS A 223 -4.97 26.50 36.29
CA LYS A 223 -3.77 25.73 36.65
C LYS A 223 -4.20 24.51 37.47
N ASN A 224 -4.10 23.33 36.89
CA ASN A 224 -4.37 22.06 37.56
C ASN A 224 -3.02 21.37 37.74
N ASP A 225 -2.57 21.13 38.97
CA ASP A 225 -1.24 20.55 39.26
C ASP A 225 -1.09 19.08 38.79
N ASN A 226 -2.09 18.55 38.08
CA ASN A 226 -2.19 17.16 37.60
C ASN A 226 -2.02 17.00 36.08
N TRP A 227 -1.46 17.98 35.37
CA TRP A 227 -1.22 17.85 33.92
C TRP A 227 -0.12 16.80 33.66
N LYS A 228 -0.50 15.54 33.54
CA LYS A 228 0.35 14.47 32.99
C LYS A 228 0.05 14.37 31.51
N ILE A 229 0.93 14.95 30.69
CA ILE A 229 0.99 14.60 29.27
C ILE A 229 1.50 13.16 29.21
N ILE A 230 0.60 12.19 29.06
CA ILE A 230 0.96 10.82 28.71
C ILE A 230 1.12 10.84 27.19
N MET A 231 2.36 10.93 26.72
CA MET A 231 2.69 10.59 25.34
C MET A 231 2.89 9.07 25.30
N GLU A 232 1.95 8.35 24.69
CA GLU A 232 2.19 7.00 24.17
C GLU A 232 2.78 7.08 22.76
#